data_AF-A0A4Y2ITP9-F1
#
_entry.id   AF-A0A4Y2ITP9-F1
#
_cell.length_a   1.000
_cell.length_b   1.000
_cell.length_c   1.000
_cell.angle_alpha   90.00
_cell.angle_beta   90.00
_cell.angle_gamma   90.00
#
_symmetry.space_group_name_H-M   'P 1'
#
loop_
_entity.id
_entity.type
_entity.pdbx_description
1 polymer ?
#
loop_
_entity_poly.entity_id
_entity_poly.type
_entity_poly.pdbx_seq_one_letter_code
_entity_poly.pdbx_strand_id
1 'polypeptide(L)'
;MSHRRILYKTVTERVLAHGAVAWCLEPTVRIARKLSTIQHPFLLAISGAYRTTSTAALQVILSIPPLHLQLQREALGTALFRLRLPLSTNVSDIDPSEIDEKATGWSTHPSEHLSPTQISLDAGGNINTGLRIYTDGSKTERGVGAAFCVLTDVNITYRWSTRPYLRNTVFQAEILALLKAVEHAVSLPTQQLTYSSRQPSQHQFSSKPKESQFNCPENLQVTP
;
A
#
# COMPACT_ATOMS: atom_id res chain seq x y z
N MET A 1 4.87 -21.34 -19.73
CA MET A 1 6.21 -20.80 -19.43
C MET A 1 6.19 -19.33 -18.98
N SER A 2 5.46 -18.42 -19.65
CA SER A 2 5.50 -16.97 -19.38
C SER A 2 5.23 -16.58 -17.91
N HIS A 3 4.14 -17.06 -17.30
CA HIS A 3 3.79 -16.74 -15.90
C HIS A 3 4.89 -17.09 -14.87
N ARG A 4 5.54 -18.26 -15.01
CA ARG A 4 6.60 -18.68 -14.08
C ARG A 4 7.86 -17.81 -14.20
N ARG A 5 8.20 -17.41 -15.43
CA ARG A 5 9.31 -16.49 -15.70
C ARG A 5 9.03 -15.11 -15.12
N ILE A 6 7.80 -14.61 -15.26
CA ILE A 6 7.37 -13.35 -14.65
C ILE A 6 7.53 -13.42 -13.14
N LEU A 7 6.98 -14.43 -12.46
CA LEU A 7 7.08 -14.58 -11.01
C LEU A 7 8.53 -14.62 -10.51
N TYR A 8 9.41 -15.37 -11.19
CA TYR A 8 10.83 -15.39 -10.85
C TYR A 8 11.47 -14.00 -10.95
N LYS A 9 11.18 -13.27 -12.04
CA LYS A 9 11.74 -11.93 -12.29
C LYS A 9 11.19 -10.85 -11.37
N THR A 10 9.89 -10.89 -11.06
CA THR A 10 9.23 -9.83 -10.29
C THR A 10 9.25 -10.07 -8.79
N VAL A 11 9.30 -11.33 -8.35
CA VAL A 11 9.26 -11.68 -6.93
C VAL A 11 10.64 -12.12 -6.46
N THR A 12 11.14 -13.27 -6.94
CA THR A 12 12.38 -13.87 -6.42
C THR A 12 13.59 -12.98 -6.62
N GLU A 13 13.78 -12.48 -7.84
CA GLU A 13 14.91 -11.60 -8.18
C GLU A 13 14.83 -10.29 -7.39
N ARG A 14 13.63 -9.69 -7.23
CA ARG A 14 13.44 -8.44 -6.50
C ARG A 14 13.64 -8.57 -5.00
N VAL A 15 13.18 -9.67 -4.40
CA VAL A 15 13.40 -9.95 -2.97
C VAL A 15 14.89 -10.10 -2.68
N LEU A 16 15.65 -10.77 -3.56
CA LEU A 16 17.10 -10.93 -3.37
C LEU A 16 17.90 -9.68 -3.73
N ALA A 17 17.41 -8.86 -4.66
CA ALA A 17 18.01 -7.57 -5.00
C ALA A 17 17.82 -6.53 -3.89
N HIS A 18 16.79 -6.69 -3.07
CA HIS A 18 16.60 -5.85 -1.90
C HIS A 18 17.79 -5.99 -0.95
N GLY A 19 18.48 -4.86 -0.72
CA GLY A 19 19.69 -4.84 0.10
C GLY A 19 20.93 -5.45 -0.56
N ALA A 20 20.89 -5.85 -1.84
CA ALA A 20 22.06 -6.40 -2.55
C ALA A 20 23.25 -5.43 -2.57
N VAL A 21 23.00 -4.12 -2.52
CA VAL A 21 24.04 -3.09 -2.38
C VAL A 21 24.93 -3.28 -1.15
N ALA A 22 24.41 -3.88 -0.06
CA ALA A 22 25.18 -4.08 1.18
C ALA A 22 26.10 -5.31 1.14
N TRP A 23 25.87 -6.28 0.26
CA TRP A 23 26.56 -7.58 0.32
C TRP A 23 26.93 -8.20 -1.03
N CYS A 24 26.50 -7.61 -2.15
CA CYS A 24 26.66 -8.14 -3.51
C CYS A 24 27.30 -7.15 -4.49
N LEU A 25 28.01 -6.12 -4.01
CA LEU A 25 28.84 -5.26 -4.88
C LEU A 25 29.98 -6.04 -5.53
N GLU A 26 30.63 -6.90 -4.74
CA GLU A 26 31.73 -7.78 -5.19
C GLU A 26 31.46 -9.22 -4.70
N PRO A 27 30.58 -9.97 -5.39
CA PRO A 27 30.18 -11.30 -4.94
C PRO A 27 31.35 -12.28 -5.02
N THR A 28 31.74 -12.85 -3.87
CA THR A 28 32.73 -13.94 -3.83
C THR A 28 32.23 -15.19 -4.57
N VAL A 29 33.15 -16.07 -4.98
CA VAL A 29 32.83 -17.36 -5.62
C VAL A 29 31.85 -18.19 -4.78
N ARG A 30 31.97 -18.13 -3.45
CA ARG A 30 31.06 -18.83 -2.51
C ARG A 30 29.64 -18.27 -2.58
N ILE A 31 29.49 -16.96 -2.66
CA ILE A 31 28.19 -16.29 -2.82
C ILE A 31 27.60 -16.62 -4.19
N ALA A 32 28.40 -16.54 -5.26
CA ALA A 32 27.97 -16.88 -6.61
C ALA A 32 27.46 -18.32 -6.71
N ARG A 33 28.16 -19.28 -6.09
CA ARG A 33 27.73 -20.69 -6.04
C ARG A 33 26.43 -20.87 -5.27
N LYS A 34 26.27 -20.22 -4.11
CA LYS A 34 25.01 -20.25 -3.34
C LYS A 34 23.84 -19.69 -4.14
N LEU A 35 24.03 -18.54 -4.79
CA LEU A 35 23.01 -17.93 -5.64
C LEU A 35 22.65 -18.80 -6.84
N SER A 36 23.62 -19.51 -7.43
CA SER A 36 23.36 -20.51 -8.47
C SER A 36 22.47 -21.65 -7.95
N THR A 37 22.75 -22.17 -6.75
CA THR A 37 21.90 -23.19 -6.11
C THR A 37 20.48 -22.68 -5.84
N ILE A 38 20.33 -21.41 -5.44
CA ILE A 38 19.00 -20.79 -5.23
C ILE A 38 18.27 -20.62 -6.57
N GLN A 39 18.98 -20.23 -7.63
CA GLN A 39 18.39 -19.97 -8.94
C GLN A 39 17.93 -21.27 -9.64
N HIS A 40 18.70 -22.36 -9.48
CA HIS A 40 18.53 -23.61 -10.24
C HIS A 40 17.11 -24.20 -10.20
N PRO A 41 16.42 -24.34 -9.05
CA PRO A 41 15.05 -24.85 -9.00
C PRO A 41 14.05 -24.00 -9.79
N PHE A 42 14.23 -22.68 -9.83
CA PHE A 42 13.36 -21.79 -10.61
C PHE A 42 13.58 -21.98 -12.11
N LEU A 43 14.83 -22.15 -12.54
CA LEU A 43 15.15 -22.42 -13.94
C LEU A 43 14.57 -23.75 -14.40
N LEU A 44 14.63 -24.79 -13.55
CA LEU A 44 13.97 -26.08 -13.80
C LEU A 44 12.44 -25.92 -13.88
N ALA A 45 11.84 -25.18 -12.95
CA ALA A 45 10.39 -24.95 -12.94
C ALA A 45 9.92 -24.16 -14.17
N ILE A 46 10.73 -23.24 -14.69
CA ILE A 46 10.41 -22.45 -15.89
C ILE A 46 10.56 -23.29 -17.17
N SER A 47 11.66 -24.04 -17.29
CA SER A 47 11.99 -24.82 -18.49
C SER A 47 11.27 -26.16 -18.58
N GLY A 48 10.97 -26.80 -17.45
CA GLY A 48 10.51 -28.19 -17.40
C GLY A 48 11.60 -29.23 -17.68
N ALA A 49 12.88 -28.83 -17.64
CA ALA A 49 14.01 -29.72 -17.91
C ALA A 49 14.27 -30.74 -16.78
N TYR A 50 15.09 -31.75 -17.07
CA TYR A 50 15.51 -32.74 -16.07
C TYR A 50 16.31 -32.09 -14.93
N ARG A 51 16.24 -32.67 -13.73
CA ARG A 51 16.93 -32.14 -12.54
C ARG A 51 18.45 -32.04 -12.70
N THR A 52 19.02 -32.90 -13.55
CA THR A 52 20.45 -32.98 -13.87
C THR A 52 20.91 -32.03 -14.98
N THR A 53 19.99 -31.33 -15.64
CA THR A 53 20.34 -30.35 -16.67
C THR A 53 21.21 -29.25 -16.05
N SER A 54 22.28 -28.84 -16.75
CA SER A 54 23.22 -27.85 -16.20
C SER A 54 22.58 -26.47 -16.06
N THR A 55 22.87 -25.77 -14.96
CA THR A 55 22.32 -24.43 -14.69
C THR A 55 22.74 -23.42 -15.77
N ALA A 56 23.98 -23.53 -16.27
CA ALA A 56 24.50 -22.66 -17.32
C ALA A 56 23.72 -22.84 -18.65
N ALA A 57 23.39 -24.08 -19.03
CA ALA A 57 22.56 -24.31 -20.22
C ALA A 57 21.16 -23.74 -20.05
N LEU A 58 20.56 -23.89 -18.86
CA LEU A 58 19.24 -23.33 -18.56
C LEU A 58 19.23 -21.80 -18.63
N GLN A 59 20.27 -21.13 -18.14
CA GLN A 59 20.42 -19.68 -18.20
C GLN A 59 20.44 -19.19 -19.66
N VAL A 60 21.20 -19.86 -20.52
CA VAL A 60 21.30 -19.52 -21.95
C VAL A 60 19.96 -19.74 -22.66
N ILE A 61 19.36 -20.94 -22.52
CA ILE A 61 18.12 -21.30 -23.21
C ILE A 61 16.94 -20.40 -22.78
N LEU A 62 16.87 -20.05 -21.49
CA LEU A 62 15.80 -19.19 -20.98
C LEU A 62 16.07 -17.70 -21.16
N SER A 63 17.27 -17.32 -21.64
CA SER A 63 17.75 -15.95 -21.65
C SER A 63 17.59 -15.29 -20.26
N ILE A 64 18.07 -15.99 -19.23
CA ILE A 64 18.08 -15.52 -17.83
C ILE A 64 19.55 -15.48 -17.40
N PRO A 65 20.10 -14.30 -17.06
CA PRO A 65 21.49 -14.20 -16.65
C PRO A 65 21.75 -14.92 -15.31
N PRO A 66 23.01 -15.27 -15.02
CA PRO A 66 23.40 -15.73 -13.70
C PRO A 66 22.96 -14.77 -12.60
N LEU A 67 22.33 -15.30 -11.55
CA LEU A 67 21.70 -14.48 -10.51
C LEU A 67 22.70 -13.54 -9.82
N HIS A 68 23.93 -13.98 -9.56
CA HIS A 68 24.95 -13.13 -8.94
C HIS A 68 25.33 -11.91 -9.80
N LEU A 69 25.40 -12.05 -11.12
CA LEU A 69 25.66 -10.92 -12.02
C LEU A 69 24.49 -9.95 -12.07
N GLN A 70 23.26 -10.48 -12.04
CA GLN A 70 22.05 -9.66 -11.99
C GLN A 70 22.00 -8.84 -10.70
N LEU A 71 22.26 -9.47 -9.55
CA LEU A 71 22.26 -8.78 -8.24
C LEU A 71 23.41 -7.78 -8.14
N GLN A 72 24.59 -8.13 -8.65
CA GLN A 72 25.70 -7.20 -8.74
C GLN A 72 25.35 -5.97 -9.58
N ARG A 73 24.74 -6.15 -10.75
CA ARG A 73 24.27 -5.03 -11.58
C ARG A 73 23.28 -4.13 -10.84
N GLU A 74 22.32 -4.69 -10.11
CA GLU A 74 21.34 -3.90 -9.33
C GLU A 74 21.98 -3.22 -8.12
N ALA A 75 22.96 -3.86 -7.47
CA ALA A 75 23.75 -3.29 -6.39
C ALA A 75 24.56 -2.09 -6.88
N LEU A 76 25.29 -2.22 -7.99
CA LEU A 76 26.07 -1.16 -8.62
C LEU A 76 25.17 0.01 -9.04
N GLY A 77 24.03 -0.28 -9.68
CA GLY A 77 23.07 0.75 -10.05
C GLY A 77 22.48 1.48 -8.84
N THR A 78 22.21 0.77 -7.74
CA THR A 78 21.75 1.39 -6.50
C THR A 78 22.82 2.28 -5.87
N ALA A 79 24.07 1.81 -5.80
CA ALA A 79 25.18 2.57 -5.27
C ALA A 79 25.43 3.86 -6.06
N LEU A 80 25.47 3.79 -7.39
CA LEU A 80 25.72 4.94 -8.26
C LEU A 80 24.53 5.92 -8.28
N PHE A 81 23.34 5.45 -8.65
CA PHE A 81 22.22 6.34 -8.95
C PHE A 81 21.42 6.76 -7.71
N ARG A 82 21.36 5.93 -6.66
CA ARG A 82 20.53 6.23 -5.47
C ARG A 82 21.35 6.70 -4.28
N LEU A 83 22.54 6.14 -4.08
CA LEU A 83 23.37 6.48 -2.93
C LEU A 83 24.51 7.45 -3.27
N ARG A 84 24.79 7.69 -4.56
CA ARG A 84 25.90 8.53 -5.03
C ARG A 84 27.24 8.13 -4.40
N LEU A 85 27.50 6.82 -4.32
CA LEU A 85 28.81 6.31 -3.87
C LEU A 85 29.79 6.21 -5.05
N PRO A 86 31.02 6.72 -4.91
CA PRO A 86 32.10 6.46 -5.86
C PRO A 86 32.41 4.97 -5.87
N LEU A 87 32.57 4.41 -7.07
CA LEU A 87 32.89 3.00 -7.25
C LEU A 87 34.18 2.88 -8.05
N SER A 88 35.17 2.23 -7.44
CA SER A 88 36.33 1.72 -8.18
C SER A 88 35.97 0.37 -8.76
N THR A 89 35.86 0.28 -10.09
CA THR A 89 35.74 -1.00 -10.78
C THR A 89 37.11 -1.40 -11.34
N ASN A 90 37.30 -2.68 -11.66
CA ASN A 90 38.54 -3.19 -12.27
C ASN A 90 38.94 -2.51 -13.60
N VAL A 91 38.06 -1.68 -14.17
CA VAL A 91 38.23 -1.05 -15.49
C VAL A 91 38.33 0.49 -15.39
N SER A 92 37.64 1.10 -14.42
CA SER A 92 37.66 2.55 -14.22
C SER A 92 37.09 2.93 -12.85
N ASP A 93 37.61 4.02 -12.27
CA ASP A 93 36.93 4.73 -11.19
C ASP A 93 35.75 5.49 -11.79
N ILE A 94 34.56 5.25 -11.24
CA ILE A 94 33.33 5.91 -11.66
C ILE A 94 32.94 6.87 -10.55
N ASP A 95 33.06 8.17 -10.83
CA ASP A 95 32.52 9.21 -9.97
C ASP A 95 31.02 9.43 -10.28
N PRO A 96 30.12 9.32 -9.30
CA PRO A 96 28.71 9.65 -9.43
C PRO A 96 28.43 11.06 -9.96
N SER A 97 29.40 11.98 -9.89
CA SER A 97 29.31 13.32 -10.45
C SER A 97 29.38 13.35 -11.99
N GLU A 98 29.99 12.34 -12.61
CA GLU A 98 30.11 12.20 -14.07
C GLU A 98 28.92 11.49 -14.70
N ILE A 99 28.01 10.96 -13.88
CA ILE A 99 26.83 10.22 -14.33
C ILE A 99 25.61 11.15 -14.33
N ASP A 100 25.05 11.36 -15.52
CA ASP A 100 23.77 12.04 -15.71
C ASP A 100 22.71 11.47 -14.76
N GLU A 101 22.02 12.35 -14.05
CA GLU A 101 20.93 11.94 -13.20
C GLU A 101 19.87 11.24 -14.05
N LYS A 102 19.54 9.99 -13.68
CA LYS A 102 18.36 9.36 -14.24
C LYS A 102 17.17 10.24 -13.88
N ALA A 103 16.51 10.81 -14.88
CA ALA A 103 15.30 11.62 -14.67
C ALA A 103 14.37 10.89 -13.71
N THR A 104 14.29 11.38 -12.48
CA THR A 104 13.30 10.95 -11.50
C THR A 104 11.96 11.36 -12.08
N GLY A 105 11.21 10.39 -12.60
CA GLY A 105 9.82 10.63 -12.97
C GLY A 105 9.08 11.21 -11.76
N TRP A 106 8.30 12.27 -12.00
CA TRP A 106 7.67 13.13 -10.99
C TRP A 106 8.59 13.50 -9.81
N SER A 107 9.27 14.65 -9.94
CA SER A 107 10.04 15.28 -8.87
C SER A 107 9.19 15.71 -7.67
N THR A 108 7.89 15.85 -7.87
CA THR A 108 6.90 16.17 -6.84
C THR A 108 6.01 14.96 -6.58
N HIS A 109 5.86 14.61 -5.30
CA HIS A 109 5.00 13.52 -4.91
C HIS A 109 3.54 13.89 -5.26
N PRO A 110 2.68 12.96 -5.74
CA PRO A 110 1.29 13.29 -6.09
C PRO A 110 0.47 13.92 -4.94
N SER A 111 0.89 13.73 -3.68
CA SER A 111 0.29 14.39 -2.52
C SER A 111 0.69 15.87 -2.35
N GLU A 112 1.70 16.36 -3.08
CA GLU A 112 2.13 17.77 -3.07
C GLU A 112 1.32 18.61 -4.09
N HIS A 113 0.61 17.96 -4.99
CA HIS A 113 -0.29 18.59 -5.97
C HIS A 113 -1.75 18.37 -5.58
N LEU A 114 -2.15 18.83 -4.38
CA LEU A 114 -3.55 18.77 -3.96
C LEU A 114 -4.38 19.77 -4.77
N SER A 115 -5.37 19.28 -5.50
CA SER A 115 -6.35 20.15 -6.16
C SER A 115 -7.18 20.93 -5.12
N PRO A 116 -7.74 22.11 -5.45
CA PRO A 116 -8.61 22.89 -4.55
C PRO A 116 -9.84 22.13 -4.05
N THR A 117 -10.21 21.04 -4.71
CA THR A 117 -11.34 20.16 -4.40
C THR A 117 -10.97 18.97 -3.50
N GLN A 118 -9.76 18.94 -2.94
CA GLN A 118 -9.26 17.79 -2.17
C GLN A 118 -9.29 18.02 -0.65
N ILE A 119 -9.60 16.95 0.09
CA ILE A 119 -9.74 16.94 1.55
C ILE A 119 -8.35 17.08 2.20
N SER A 120 -8.14 18.12 3.01
CA SER A 120 -6.96 18.26 3.88
C SER A 120 -7.20 17.54 5.21
N LEU A 121 -6.31 16.63 5.58
CA LEU A 121 -6.37 15.91 6.86
C LEU A 121 -5.47 16.62 7.87
N ASP A 122 -6.04 17.41 8.78
CA ASP A 122 -5.30 17.97 9.91
C ASP A 122 -5.38 17.03 11.12
N ALA A 123 -4.26 16.90 11.85
CA ALA A 123 -4.17 16.08 13.05
C ALA A 123 -4.90 16.77 14.22
N GLY A 124 -6.24 16.72 14.21
CA GLY A 124 -7.09 16.86 15.39
C GLY A 124 -6.89 18.14 16.22
N GLY A 125 -6.82 19.31 15.59
CA GLY A 125 -6.92 20.58 16.30
C GLY A 125 -8.33 20.83 16.84
N ASN A 126 -8.43 21.53 17.97
CA ASN A 126 -9.72 21.92 18.56
C ASN A 126 -10.40 23.03 17.75
N ILE A 127 -11.04 22.66 16.66
CA ILE A 127 -11.95 23.53 15.91
C ILE A 127 -13.32 23.54 16.62
N ASN A 128 -13.46 24.51 17.53
CA ASN A 128 -14.66 24.72 18.33
C ASN A 128 -15.82 25.37 17.57
N THR A 129 -15.67 25.63 16.27
CA THR A 129 -16.71 26.25 15.44
C THR A 129 -16.77 25.54 14.10
N GLY A 130 -17.80 24.74 13.87
CA GLY A 130 -17.98 24.08 12.58
C GLY A 130 -18.93 22.88 12.58
N LEU A 131 -19.34 22.53 11.36
CA LEU A 131 -20.14 21.35 11.05
C LEU A 131 -19.27 20.09 11.18
N ARG A 132 -19.66 19.15 12.05
CA ARG A 132 -18.94 17.90 12.28
C ARG A 132 -19.73 16.73 11.68
N ILE A 133 -19.08 15.90 10.89
CA ILE A 133 -19.70 14.68 10.35
C ILE A 133 -19.06 13.46 10.99
N TYR A 134 -19.88 12.63 11.63
CA TYR A 134 -19.50 11.36 12.21
C TYR A 134 -19.96 10.23 11.31
N THR A 135 -19.12 9.23 11.11
CA THR A 135 -19.42 8.05 10.31
C THR A 135 -19.20 6.80 11.15
N ASP A 136 -20.01 5.78 10.93
CA ASP A 136 -19.87 4.51 11.63
C ASP A 136 -20.34 3.34 10.76
N GLY A 137 -19.64 2.21 10.91
CA GLY A 137 -19.99 0.93 10.34
C GLY A 137 -20.22 -0.07 11.47
N SER A 138 -21.39 -0.71 11.49
CA SER A 138 -21.76 -1.65 12.55
C SER A 138 -21.94 -3.06 11.99
N LYS A 139 -21.80 -4.07 12.85
CA LYS A 139 -22.11 -5.46 12.52
C LYS A 139 -22.86 -6.13 13.66
N THR A 140 -23.89 -6.86 13.28
CA THR A 140 -24.71 -7.71 14.14
C THR A 140 -24.79 -9.10 13.54
N GLU A 141 -25.34 -10.07 14.27
CA GLU A 141 -25.65 -11.40 13.72
C GLU A 141 -26.59 -11.34 12.52
N ARG A 142 -27.45 -10.31 12.46
CA ARG A 142 -28.40 -10.11 11.38
C ARG A 142 -27.75 -9.46 10.15
N GLY A 143 -26.54 -8.91 10.24
CA GLY A 143 -25.85 -8.30 9.11
C GLY A 143 -25.15 -7.00 9.50
N VAL A 144 -24.77 -6.23 8.48
CA VAL A 144 -23.96 -5.02 8.60
C VAL A 144 -24.83 -3.78 8.38
N GLY A 145 -24.48 -2.66 9.03
CA GLY A 145 -25.10 -1.35 8.85
C GLY A 145 -24.07 -0.27 8.59
N ALA A 146 -24.43 0.76 7.83
CA ALA A 146 -23.62 1.95 7.59
C ALA A 146 -24.43 3.19 7.97
N ALA A 147 -23.82 4.14 8.68
CA ALA A 147 -24.50 5.36 9.08
C ALA A 147 -23.55 6.56 9.14
N PHE A 148 -24.11 7.75 8.91
CA PHE A 148 -23.44 8.99 9.28
C PHE A 148 -24.43 9.97 9.91
N CYS A 149 -23.92 10.88 10.73
CA CYS A 149 -24.69 11.98 11.27
C CYS A 149 -23.91 13.28 11.24
N VAL A 150 -24.64 14.37 11.15
CA VAL A 150 -24.11 15.72 11.11
C VAL A 150 -24.46 16.42 12.41
N LEU A 151 -23.44 16.91 13.09
CA LEU A 151 -23.54 17.64 14.34
C LEU A 151 -23.18 19.11 14.07
N THR A 152 -24.12 19.99 14.34
CA THR A 152 -23.91 21.44 14.35
C THR A 152 -23.91 21.87 15.81
N ASP A 153 -22.78 22.40 16.28
CA ASP A 153 -22.49 22.70 17.69
C ASP A 153 -22.64 21.46 18.60
N VAL A 154 -23.83 21.26 19.15
CA VAL A 154 -24.19 20.18 20.10
C VAL A 154 -25.39 19.37 19.62
N ASN A 155 -26.08 19.81 18.56
CA ASN A 155 -27.31 19.19 18.08
C ASN A 155 -27.07 18.41 16.78
N ILE A 156 -27.67 17.21 16.69
CA ILE A 156 -27.64 16.41 15.47
C ILE A 156 -28.71 16.95 14.51
N THR A 157 -28.26 17.57 13.44
CA THR A 157 -29.11 18.24 12.43
C THR A 157 -29.49 17.31 11.28
N TYR A 158 -28.66 16.31 10.98
CA TYR A 158 -28.94 15.32 9.94
C TYR A 158 -28.47 13.91 10.32
N ARG A 159 -29.20 12.90 9.86
CA ARG A 159 -28.85 11.48 10.05
C ARG A 159 -29.17 10.71 8.76
N TRP A 160 -28.28 9.80 8.42
CA TRP A 160 -28.48 8.82 7.37
C TRP A 160 -28.00 7.46 7.84
N SER A 161 -28.75 6.41 7.50
CA SER A 161 -28.34 5.04 7.77
C SER A 161 -28.91 4.11 6.72
N THR A 162 -28.16 3.08 6.35
CA THR A 162 -28.64 2.00 5.49
C THR A 162 -28.13 0.65 5.99
N ARG A 163 -28.78 -0.40 5.50
CA ARG A 163 -28.33 -1.78 5.68
C ARG A 163 -27.77 -2.29 4.35
N PRO A 164 -26.43 -2.38 4.20
CA PRO A 164 -25.81 -2.96 3.02
C PRO A 164 -26.16 -4.44 2.86
N TYR A 165 -25.74 -5.03 1.73
CA TYR A 165 -26.01 -6.44 1.43
C TYR A 165 -25.49 -7.37 2.54
N LEU A 166 -26.17 -8.49 2.79
CA LEU A 166 -25.94 -9.36 3.95
C LEU A 166 -24.49 -9.89 4.05
N ARG A 167 -23.80 -9.99 2.90
CA ARG A 167 -22.41 -10.49 2.80
C ARG A 167 -21.35 -9.40 2.95
N ASN A 168 -21.74 -8.14 3.11
CA ASN A 168 -20.77 -7.04 3.21
C ASN A 168 -20.04 -7.07 4.56
N THR A 169 -18.83 -6.52 4.58
CA THR A 169 -17.99 -6.39 5.79
C THR A 169 -18.24 -5.06 6.50
N VAL A 170 -17.86 -4.96 7.78
CA VAL A 170 -17.87 -3.67 8.53
C VAL A 170 -17.09 -2.61 7.77
N PHE A 171 -15.91 -2.98 7.26
CA PHE A 171 -15.07 -2.08 6.46
C PHE A 171 -15.80 -1.51 5.25
N GLN A 172 -16.55 -2.34 4.50
CA GLN A 172 -17.35 -1.85 3.37
C GLN A 172 -18.48 -0.91 3.82
N ALA A 173 -19.06 -1.15 5.00
CA ALA A 173 -20.05 -0.24 5.60
C ALA A 173 -19.43 1.10 6.01
N GLU A 174 -18.25 1.10 6.62
CA GLU A 174 -17.52 2.32 6.99
C GLU A 174 -17.19 3.16 5.74
N ILE A 175 -16.71 2.52 4.68
CA ILE A 175 -16.44 3.20 3.40
C ILE A 175 -17.72 3.78 2.79
N LEU A 176 -18.84 3.05 2.87
CA LEU A 176 -20.13 3.55 2.39
C LEU A 176 -20.64 4.73 3.21
N ALA A 177 -20.50 4.68 4.54
CA ALA A 177 -20.85 5.77 5.43
C ALA A 177 -20.02 7.04 5.13
N LEU A 178 -18.72 6.87 4.89
CA LEU A 178 -17.81 7.94 4.45
C LEU A 178 -18.21 8.52 3.09
N LEU A 179 -18.49 7.67 2.10
CA LEU A 179 -18.93 8.12 0.78
C LEU A 179 -20.19 8.99 0.89
N LYS A 180 -21.19 8.55 1.64
CA LYS A 180 -22.44 9.28 1.82
C LYS A 180 -22.28 10.57 2.63
N ALA A 181 -21.40 10.56 3.63
CA ALA A 181 -21.01 11.76 4.34
C ALA A 181 -20.38 12.81 3.40
N VAL A 182 -19.49 12.38 2.50
CA VAL A 182 -18.85 13.27 1.51
C VAL A 182 -19.85 13.80 0.48
N GLU A 183 -20.74 12.95 -0.06
CA GLU A 183 -21.81 13.39 -0.96
C GLU A 183 -22.69 14.46 -0.30
N HIS A 184 -23.08 14.27 0.96
CA HIS A 184 -23.82 15.25 1.73
C HIS A 184 -23.02 16.54 1.96
N ALA A 185 -21.75 16.42 2.32
CA ALA A 185 -20.85 17.55 2.51
C ALA A 185 -20.69 18.42 1.26
N VAL A 186 -20.58 17.81 0.08
CA VAL A 186 -20.49 18.54 -1.21
C VAL A 186 -21.77 19.31 -1.54
N SER A 187 -22.93 18.84 -1.06
CA SER A 187 -24.21 19.54 -1.28
C SER A 187 -24.42 20.78 -0.41
N LEU A 188 -23.54 21.03 0.56
CA LEU A 188 -23.65 22.15 1.48
C LEU A 188 -22.96 23.41 0.93
N PRO A 189 -23.52 24.62 1.18
CA PRO A 189 -22.84 25.88 0.87
C PRO A 189 -21.52 25.95 1.66
N THR A 190 -20.42 26.10 0.94
CA THR A 190 -19.04 25.97 1.41
C THR A 190 -18.76 26.73 2.71
N GLN A 191 -18.51 25.99 3.80
CA GLN A 191 -17.60 26.38 4.89
C GLN A 191 -17.07 25.11 5.56
N GLN A 192 -15.78 25.14 5.91
CA GLN A 192 -14.91 24.04 6.33
C GLN A 192 -15.60 22.85 7.04
N LEU A 193 -15.47 21.66 6.46
CA LEU A 193 -16.11 20.42 6.93
C LEU A 193 -15.08 19.51 7.60
N THR A 194 -15.42 19.02 8.79
CA THR A 194 -14.54 18.14 9.58
C THR A 194 -15.10 16.74 9.64
N TYR A 195 -14.31 15.78 9.17
CA TYR A 195 -14.60 14.35 9.27
C TYR A 195 -13.84 13.75 10.44
N SER A 196 -14.52 13.04 11.34
CA SER A 196 -13.88 12.25 12.39
C SER A 196 -14.27 10.79 12.20
N SER A 197 -13.28 9.95 11.87
CA SER A 197 -13.39 8.50 11.94
C SER A 197 -12.76 8.01 13.24
N ARG A 198 -13.41 7.06 13.92
CA ARG A 198 -12.88 6.47 15.15
C ARG A 198 -11.77 5.48 14.76
N GLN A 199 -10.51 5.78 15.07
CA GLN A 199 -9.44 4.77 14.99
C GLN A 199 -9.40 3.96 16.30
N PRO A 200 -9.44 2.61 16.24
CA PRO A 200 -9.35 1.78 17.43
C PRO A 200 -7.89 1.49 17.79
N SER A 201 -7.13 2.48 18.27
CA SER A 201 -5.89 2.23 19.04
C SER A 201 -5.18 3.52 19.45
N GLN A 202 -5.64 4.20 20.50
CA GLN A 202 -4.78 4.81 21.54
C GLN A 202 -5.55 4.83 22.87
N HIS A 203 -4.92 4.27 23.91
CA HIS A 203 -5.34 4.15 25.31
C HIS A 203 -6.24 2.96 25.71
N GLN A 204 -5.57 1.93 26.24
CA GLN A 204 -6.13 0.92 27.14
C GLN A 204 -6.02 1.41 28.60
N PHE A 205 -6.93 0.91 29.45
CA PHE A 205 -7.10 1.10 30.90
C PHE A 205 -8.09 2.19 31.38
N SER A 206 -9.38 1.87 31.37
CA SER A 206 -10.15 1.71 32.62
C SER A 206 -11.52 1.06 32.35
N SER A 207 -11.92 0.22 33.29
CA SER A 207 -13.03 -0.73 33.27
C SER A 207 -14.43 -0.12 33.11
N LYS A 208 -15.24 -0.66 32.17
CA LYS A 208 -16.58 -1.27 32.37
C LYS A 208 -17.32 -1.41 31.01
N PRO A 209 -18.10 -2.48 30.80
CA PRO A 209 -18.87 -2.65 29.57
C PRO A 209 -20.12 -1.78 29.63
N LYS A 210 -20.39 -1.01 28.58
CA LYS A 210 -21.73 -0.49 28.33
C LYS A 210 -22.13 -0.90 26.92
N GLU A 211 -22.90 -1.98 26.85
CA GLU A 211 -23.81 -2.22 25.75
C GLU A 211 -24.71 -0.98 25.60
N SER A 212 -24.57 -0.26 24.50
CA SER A 212 -25.61 0.67 24.05
C SER A 212 -26.37 -0.02 22.93
N GLN A 213 -27.46 -0.69 23.30
CA GLN A 213 -28.47 -1.15 22.36
C GLN A 213 -29.01 0.07 21.61
N PHE A 214 -28.73 0.16 20.31
CA PHE A 214 -29.49 1.02 19.42
C PHE A 214 -30.84 0.33 19.17
N ASN A 215 -31.86 0.74 19.91
CA ASN A 215 -33.24 0.37 19.61
C ASN A 215 -33.69 1.16 18.38
N CYS A 216 -33.93 0.45 17.26
CA CYS A 216 -34.67 1.00 16.13
C CYS A 216 -36.15 1.12 16.52
N PRO A 217 -36.79 2.30 16.36
CA PRO A 217 -38.24 2.33 16.33
C PRO A 217 -38.71 1.64 15.04
N GLU A 218 -39.55 0.61 15.20
CA GLU A 218 -40.39 0.10 14.12
C GLU A 218 -41.30 1.23 13.63
N ASN A 219 -41.44 1.32 12.31
CA ASN A 219 -42.22 2.29 11.52
C ASN A 219 -41.43 3.48 10.96
N LEU A 220 -40.99 3.35 9.70
CA LEU A 220 -41.56 4.20 8.65
C LEU A 220 -41.40 3.54 7.27
N GLN A 221 -42.43 3.72 6.46
CA GLN A 221 -42.75 2.97 5.26
C GLN A 221 -41.72 3.14 4.13
N VAL A 222 -41.51 2.02 3.42
CA VAL A 222 -40.91 1.96 2.10
C VAL A 222 -41.92 2.49 1.09
N THR A 223 -41.54 3.50 0.32
CA THR A 223 -42.12 3.78 -1.00
C THR A 223 -41.04 4.44 -1.89
N PRO A 224 -41.12 4.25 -3.21
CA PRO A 224 -40.10 3.60 -4.04
C PRO A 224 -38.87 4.44 -4.40
#